data_AF-Q4N112-F1
#
_entry.id   AF-Q4N112-F1
#
_cell.length_a   1.000
_cell.length_b   1.000
_cell.length_c   1.000
_cell.angle_alpha   90.00
_cell.angle_beta   90.00
_cell.angle_gamma   90.00
#
_symmetry.space_group_name_H-M   'P 1'
#
loop_
_entity.id
_entity.type
_entity.pdbx_description
1 polymer ?
#
loop_
_entity_poly.entity_id
_entity_poly.type
_entity_poly.pdbx_seq_one_letter_code
_entity_poly.pdbx_strand_id
1 'polypeptide(L)'
;MSFVDTLLSTSRLVQRRVKLCTCTGLERQLLNELESLSLKFNLVSRGKSYVDILTGLDTIWSIIQNSRICRQLYIHVLDPFDAENPKHFVNRLNQADWASFIPFSHKLPPPTIKVLSSNSKLYHTGMVRNMVERVINSHCYRYKKMQGDELPSFMKNRGYIPLCPKITVDINNNNCQVLADASGDLSERPWNKLSIMDDRMVSSASSAVIQELITGDALSDSSQTIFFLSLKTKMQFIQIKQIRNLGMLK
;
A
#
# COMPACT_ATOMS: atom_id res chain seq x y z
N MET A 1 27.50 12.57 -11.02
CA MET A 1 26.37 12.08 -10.21
C MET A 1 25.16 12.90 -10.56
N SER A 2 24.10 12.30 -11.09
CA SER A 2 22.89 13.04 -11.45
C SER A 2 22.10 13.39 -10.18
N PHE A 3 21.34 14.48 -10.20
CA PHE A 3 20.40 14.84 -9.12
C PHE A 3 19.43 13.70 -8.77
N VAL A 4 19.10 12.86 -9.76
CA VAL A 4 18.28 11.65 -9.61
C VAL A 4 19.02 10.60 -8.77
N ASP A 5 20.32 10.42 -8.97
CA ASP A 5 21.13 9.49 -8.17
C ASP A 5 21.19 9.95 -6.71
N THR A 6 21.29 11.25 -6.45
CA THR A 6 21.27 11.82 -5.10
C THR A 6 19.90 11.66 -4.43
N LEU A 7 18.80 11.88 -5.16
CA LEU A 7 17.43 11.67 -4.65
C LEU A 7 17.10 10.19 -4.42
N LEU A 8 17.55 9.30 -5.29
CA LEU A 8 17.39 7.85 -5.10
C LEU A 8 18.26 7.36 -3.93
N SER A 9 19.44 7.94 -3.74
CA SER A 9 20.31 7.61 -2.60
C SER A 9 19.74 8.08 -1.27
N THR A 10 19.13 9.27 -1.19
CA THR A 10 18.44 9.74 0.02
C THR A 10 17.12 9.00 0.27
N SER A 11 16.37 8.68 -0.79
CA SER A 11 15.16 7.85 -0.75
C SER A 11 15.40 6.47 -0.12
N ARG A 12 16.55 5.85 -0.40
CA ARG A 12 16.96 4.55 0.19
C ARG A 12 17.20 4.58 1.69
N LEU A 13 17.48 5.75 2.26
CA LEU A 13 17.71 5.94 3.70
C LEU A 13 16.42 6.24 4.46
N VAL A 14 15.38 6.72 3.78
CA VAL A 14 14.11 7.05 4.42
C VAL A 14 13.30 5.78 4.61
N GLN A 15 13.28 5.29 5.84
CA GLN A 15 12.35 4.25 6.24
C GLN A 15 10.96 4.86 6.48
N ARG A 16 9.93 4.14 6.04
CA ARG A 16 8.52 4.48 6.24
C ARG A 16 7.86 3.35 7.00
N ARG A 17 6.99 3.70 7.95
CA ARG A 17 6.09 2.75 8.59
C ARG A 17 4.93 2.47 7.65
N VAL A 18 4.70 1.20 7.36
CA VAL A 18 3.78 0.71 6.34
C VAL A 18 2.85 -0.32 6.95
N LYS A 19 1.55 -0.15 6.72
CA LYS A 19 0.51 -1.10 7.11
C LYS A 19 0.10 -1.92 5.90
N LEU A 20 0.38 -3.22 5.97
CA LEU A 20 0.03 -4.21 4.95
C LEU A 20 -1.25 -4.92 5.37
N CYS A 21 -2.33 -4.71 4.61
CA CYS A 21 -3.61 -5.36 4.85
C CYS A 21 -3.67 -6.71 4.13
N THR A 22 -4.25 -7.71 4.77
CA THR A 22 -4.50 -9.04 4.20
C THR A 22 -5.84 -9.59 4.69
N CYS A 23 -6.20 -10.83 4.35
CA CYS A 23 -7.37 -11.48 4.94
C CYS A 23 -7.07 -11.88 6.40
N THR A 24 -8.10 -11.90 7.24
CA THR A 24 -7.94 -12.40 8.62
C THR A 24 -7.38 -13.82 8.60
N GLY A 25 -6.32 -14.06 9.37
CA GLY A 25 -5.68 -15.38 9.48
C GLY A 25 -4.55 -15.64 8.49
N LEU A 26 -4.28 -14.72 7.54
CA LEU A 26 -3.17 -14.83 6.58
C LEU A 26 -1.94 -14.01 6.95
N GLU A 27 -1.90 -13.43 8.15
CA GLU A 27 -0.84 -12.51 8.57
C GLU A 27 0.52 -13.22 8.65
N ARG A 28 0.52 -14.50 9.03
CA ARG A 28 1.74 -15.32 9.07
C ARG A 28 2.25 -15.63 7.66
N GLN A 29 1.36 -16.01 6.75
CA GLN A 29 1.70 -16.33 5.37
C GLN A 29 2.21 -15.08 4.65
N LEU A 30 1.63 -13.91 4.93
CA LEU A 30 2.16 -12.63 4.44
C LEU A 30 3.60 -12.42 4.91
N LEU A 31 3.91 -12.61 6.20
CA LEU A 31 5.27 -12.49 6.70
C LEU A 31 6.24 -13.47 6.02
N ASN A 32 5.84 -14.73 5.89
CA ASN A 32 6.65 -15.74 5.17
C ASN A 32 6.89 -15.33 3.70
N GLU A 33 5.88 -14.76 3.04
CA GLU A 33 6.02 -14.23 1.67
C GLU A 33 7.05 -13.08 1.64
N LEU A 34 6.98 -12.12 2.58
CA LEU A 34 7.94 -11.02 2.65
C LEU A 34 9.38 -11.50 2.90
N GLU A 35 9.56 -12.49 3.76
CA GLU A 35 10.85 -13.13 4.01
C GLU A 35 11.36 -13.86 2.76
N SER A 36 10.49 -14.58 2.05
CA SER A 36 10.85 -15.28 0.80
C SER A 36 11.29 -14.34 -0.32
N LEU A 37 10.75 -13.12 -0.34
CA LEU A 37 11.15 -12.05 -1.25
C LEU A 37 12.50 -11.40 -0.84
N SER A 38 13.15 -11.90 0.20
CA SER A 38 14.43 -11.41 0.74
C SER A 38 14.40 -9.91 1.06
N LEU A 39 13.24 -9.43 1.50
CA LEU A 39 13.01 -8.02 1.77
C LEU A 39 13.57 -7.65 3.14
N LYS A 40 14.29 -6.52 3.21
CA LYS A 40 14.74 -5.96 4.49
C LYS A 40 13.60 -5.16 5.12
N PHE A 41 13.05 -5.66 6.21
CA PHE A 41 12.02 -4.96 6.97
C PHE A 41 12.15 -5.26 8.47
N ASN A 42 11.67 -4.34 9.29
CA ASN A 42 11.49 -4.57 10.73
C ASN A 42 10.00 -4.69 11.03
N LEU A 43 9.59 -5.78 11.67
CA LEU A 43 8.21 -5.94 12.13
C LEU A 43 7.94 -4.97 13.29
N VAL A 44 6.92 -4.12 13.15
CA VAL A 44 6.52 -3.14 14.17
C VAL A 44 5.36 -3.68 15.00
N SER A 45 4.31 -4.15 14.33
CA SER A 45 3.16 -4.75 15.00
C SER A 45 2.39 -5.68 14.06
N ARG A 46 1.60 -6.57 14.63
CA ARG A 46 0.67 -7.43 13.90
C ARG A 46 -0.70 -7.35 14.56
N GLY A 47 -1.74 -7.24 13.75
CA GLY A 47 -3.11 -7.30 14.25
C GLY A 47 -4.00 -8.16 13.36
N LYS A 48 -5.30 -8.15 13.65
CA LYS A 48 -6.26 -8.89 12.82
C LYS A 48 -6.26 -8.28 11.41
N SER A 49 -6.01 -9.10 10.40
CA SER A 49 -5.97 -8.73 8.97
C SER A 49 -4.90 -7.72 8.57
N TYR A 50 -3.87 -7.47 9.38
CA TYR A 50 -2.77 -6.59 8.97
C TYR A 50 -1.43 -6.89 9.65
N VAL A 51 -0.36 -6.43 8.98
CA VAL A 51 1.01 -6.40 9.49
C VAL A 51 1.58 -5.00 9.28
N ASP A 52 2.11 -4.39 10.34
CA ASP A 52 2.84 -3.13 10.27
C ASP A 52 4.34 -3.41 10.24
N ILE A 53 5.03 -2.86 9.24
CA ILE A 53 6.48 -2.97 9.10
C ILE A 53 7.12 -1.59 8.95
N LEU A 54 8.40 -1.50 9.28
CA LEU A 54 9.26 -0.35 8.98
C LEU A 54 10.23 -0.77 7.87
N THR A 55 10.19 -0.08 6.73
CA THR A 55 11.00 -0.47 5.56
C THR A 55 11.26 0.70 4.61
N GLY A 56 12.18 0.54 3.66
CA GLY A 56 12.53 1.54 2.64
C GLY A 56 11.62 1.49 1.40
N LEU A 57 11.73 2.51 0.55
CA LEU A 57 10.91 2.65 -0.65
C LEU A 57 11.11 1.51 -1.67
N ASP A 58 12.34 1.00 -1.83
CA ASP A 58 12.63 -0.13 -2.72
C ASP A 58 11.84 -1.39 -2.31
N THR A 59 11.75 -1.64 -1.01
CA THR A 59 10.96 -2.76 -0.46
C THR A 59 9.47 -2.53 -0.63
N ILE A 60 8.96 -1.32 -0.39
CA ILE A 60 7.54 -0.97 -0.64
C ILE A 60 7.19 -1.28 -2.09
N TRP A 61 8.05 -0.89 -3.03
CA TRP A 61 7.81 -1.12 -4.45
C TRP A 61 7.84 -2.61 -4.82
N SER A 62 8.77 -3.37 -4.25
CA SER A 62 8.79 -4.83 -4.42
C SER A 62 7.52 -5.49 -3.88
N ILE A 63 7.00 -5.06 -2.73
CA ILE A 63 5.75 -5.59 -2.16
C ILE A 63 4.57 -5.32 -3.10
N ILE A 64 4.42 -4.09 -3.58
CA ILE A 64 3.31 -3.69 -4.47
C ILE A 64 3.32 -4.53 -5.76
N GLN A 65 4.50 -4.83 -6.30
CA GLN A 65 4.62 -5.60 -7.53
C GLN A 65 4.41 -7.10 -7.30
N ASN A 66 5.03 -7.65 -6.25
CA ASN A 66 5.25 -9.09 -6.13
C ASN A 66 4.36 -9.80 -5.10
N SER A 67 3.85 -9.09 -4.09
CA SER A 67 3.04 -9.72 -3.06
C SER A 67 1.70 -10.21 -3.61
N ARG A 68 1.37 -11.47 -3.36
CA ARG A 68 0.11 -12.11 -3.72
C ARG A 68 -0.86 -12.17 -2.54
N ILE A 69 -0.35 -12.07 -1.31
CA ILE A 69 -1.15 -12.15 -0.09
C ILE A 69 -1.59 -10.75 0.39
N CYS A 70 -0.78 -9.72 0.17
CA CYS A 70 -1.13 -8.35 0.49
C CYS A 70 -2.29 -7.86 -0.40
N ARG A 71 -3.33 -7.34 0.23
CA ARG A 71 -4.51 -6.79 -0.45
C ARG A 71 -4.42 -5.28 -0.64
N GLN A 72 -3.82 -4.59 0.32
CA GLN A 72 -3.68 -3.15 0.26
C GLN A 72 -2.53 -2.70 1.15
N LEU A 73 -1.80 -1.69 0.69
CA LEU A 73 -0.66 -1.11 1.38
C LEU A 73 -0.96 0.35 1.67
N TYR A 74 -0.82 0.70 2.94
CA TYR A 74 -0.91 2.07 3.42
C TYR A 74 0.42 2.52 4.01
N ILE A 75 0.78 3.78 3.80
CA ILE A 75 1.90 4.39 4.49
C ILE A 75 1.37 5.25 5.62
N HIS A 76 1.95 5.11 6.82
CA HIS A 76 1.64 5.98 7.93
C HIS A 76 2.17 7.39 7.65
N VAL A 77 1.27 8.38 7.65
CA VAL A 77 1.63 9.79 7.51
C VAL A 77 2.36 10.27 8.77
N LEU A 78 1.94 9.74 9.92
CA LEU A 78 2.60 9.89 11.22
C LEU A 78 2.43 8.62 12.04
N ASP A 79 3.27 8.46 13.05
CA ASP A 79 3.11 7.36 14.01
C ASP A 79 1.75 7.42 14.70
N PRO A 80 1.10 6.27 14.95
CA PRO A 80 -0.13 6.19 15.70
C PRO A 80 -0.05 6.94 17.03
N PHE A 81 -1.12 7.65 17.40
CA PHE A 81 -1.13 8.53 18.56
C PHE A 81 -2.52 8.58 19.20
N ASP A 82 -2.57 8.94 20.48
CA ASP A 82 -3.84 9.13 21.18
C ASP A 82 -4.57 10.39 20.71
N ALA A 83 -5.83 10.23 20.31
CA ALA A 83 -6.68 11.27 19.76
C ALA A 83 -7.91 11.52 20.62
N GLU A 84 -7.76 11.44 21.95
CA GLU A 84 -8.86 11.71 22.88
C GLU A 84 -9.38 13.17 22.77
N ASN A 85 -8.48 14.13 22.56
CA ASN A 85 -8.80 15.57 22.51
C ASN A 85 -8.67 16.14 21.08
N PRO A 86 -9.69 16.87 20.56
CA PRO A 86 -9.62 17.54 19.26
C PRO A 86 -8.39 18.44 19.05
N LYS A 87 -7.98 19.18 20.08
CA LYS A 87 -6.83 20.08 20.02
C LYS A 87 -5.52 19.29 19.90
N HIS A 88 -5.40 18.21 20.67
CA HIS A 88 -4.24 17.31 20.57
C HIS A 88 -4.17 16.66 19.19
N PHE A 89 -5.32 16.17 18.69
CA PHE A 89 -5.44 15.62 17.35
C PHE A 89 -4.95 16.58 16.26
N VAL A 90 -5.45 17.83 16.24
CA VAL A 90 -5.02 18.85 15.28
C VAL A 90 -3.53 19.18 15.42
N ASN A 91 -3.01 19.28 16.65
CA ASN A 91 -1.60 19.53 16.88
C ASN A 91 -0.71 18.42 16.31
N ARG A 92 -1.09 17.16 16.49
CA ARG A 92 -0.38 16.01 15.93
C ARG A 92 -0.42 16.00 14.41
N LEU A 93 -1.56 16.32 13.80
CA LEU A 93 -1.66 16.43 12.34
C LEU A 93 -0.77 17.57 11.78
N ASN A 94 -0.66 18.70 12.47
CA ASN A 94 0.18 19.82 12.03
C ASN A 94 1.69 19.51 12.06
N GLN A 95 2.11 18.49 12.82
CA GLN A 95 3.51 18.05 12.89
C GLN A 95 3.90 17.13 11.72
N ALA A 96 2.92 16.62 10.96
CA ALA A 96 3.20 15.69 9.88
C ALA A 96 3.78 16.40 8.65
N ASP A 97 4.69 15.70 7.96
CA ASP A 97 5.23 16.15 6.68
C ASP A 97 4.28 15.78 5.53
N TRP A 98 3.17 16.51 5.42
CA TRP A 98 2.16 16.25 4.40
C TRP A 98 2.69 16.36 2.96
N ALA A 99 3.71 17.19 2.73
CA ALA A 99 4.30 17.39 1.40
C ALA A 99 5.05 16.14 0.90
N SER A 100 5.52 15.27 1.81
CA SER A 100 6.09 13.96 1.45
C SER A 100 5.06 13.00 0.82
N PHE A 101 3.76 13.22 1.04
CA PHE A 101 2.71 12.30 0.65
C PHE A 101 1.75 12.89 -0.39
N ILE A 102 1.43 14.18 -0.25
CA ILE A 102 0.45 14.88 -1.09
C ILE A 102 1.20 15.90 -1.95
N PRO A 103 1.19 15.76 -3.29
CA PRO A 103 1.70 16.80 -4.17
C PRO A 103 0.79 18.04 -4.07
N PHE A 104 1.32 19.15 -3.55
CA PHE A 104 0.55 20.39 -3.44
C PHE A 104 0.61 21.18 -4.75
N SER A 105 -0.51 21.22 -5.49
CA SER A 105 -0.68 22.07 -6.66
C SER A 105 -2.16 22.37 -6.91
N HIS A 106 -2.48 23.55 -7.43
CA HIS A 106 -3.84 23.92 -7.90
C HIS A 106 -4.32 23.07 -9.06
N LYS A 107 -3.41 22.42 -9.79
CA LYS A 107 -3.74 21.55 -10.93
C LYS A 107 -4.25 20.18 -10.51
N LEU A 108 -4.14 19.84 -9.22
CA LEU A 108 -4.51 18.54 -8.70
C LEU A 108 -5.79 18.63 -7.88
N PRO A 109 -6.67 17.62 -7.96
CA PRO A 109 -7.84 17.56 -7.09
C PRO A 109 -7.40 17.42 -5.63
N PRO A 110 -8.21 17.90 -4.67
CA PRO A 110 -7.91 17.68 -3.26
C PRO A 110 -7.89 16.17 -2.94
N PRO A 111 -7.08 15.75 -1.95
CA PRO A 111 -7.06 14.34 -1.53
C PRO A 111 -8.41 13.93 -0.97
N THR A 112 -8.85 12.71 -1.30
CA THR A 112 -10.08 12.15 -0.73
C THR A 112 -9.81 11.69 0.70
N ILE A 113 -10.61 12.15 1.67
CA ILE A 113 -10.44 11.81 3.09
C ILE A 113 -11.57 10.90 3.58
N LYS A 114 -11.20 9.66 3.94
CA LYS A 114 -12.06 8.68 4.59
C LYS A 114 -11.78 8.71 6.10
N VAL A 115 -12.83 8.78 6.91
CA VAL A 115 -12.70 8.71 8.38
C VAL A 115 -13.48 7.50 8.88
N LEU A 116 -12.82 6.70 9.70
CA LEU A 116 -13.39 5.59 10.45
C LEU A 116 -13.18 5.88 11.93
N SER A 117 -14.22 5.75 12.74
CA SER A 117 -14.12 5.91 14.19
C SER A 117 -14.97 4.87 14.90
N SER A 118 -14.36 4.14 15.82
CA SER A 118 -15.02 3.17 16.68
C SER A 118 -14.55 3.33 18.13
N ASN A 119 -15.47 3.20 19.09
CA ASN A 119 -15.17 3.20 20.52
C ASN A 119 -14.26 4.37 20.98
N SER A 120 -14.48 5.56 20.43
CA SER A 120 -13.57 6.71 20.62
C SER A 120 -14.34 7.99 20.92
N LYS A 121 -13.72 8.92 21.65
CA LYS A 121 -14.33 10.22 21.99
C LYS A 121 -14.53 11.09 20.74
N LEU A 122 -13.62 11.00 19.76
CA LEU A 122 -13.75 11.65 18.45
C LEU A 122 -14.61 10.84 17.46
N TYR A 123 -15.86 10.54 17.82
CA TYR A 123 -16.74 9.71 16.99
C TYR A 123 -17.40 10.45 15.82
N HIS A 124 -17.47 11.78 15.86
CA HIS A 124 -18.09 12.58 14.79
C HIS A 124 -17.21 12.64 13.54
N THR A 125 -17.36 11.64 12.66
CA THR A 125 -16.51 11.45 11.46
C THR A 125 -16.49 12.65 10.51
N GLY A 126 -17.60 13.36 10.31
CA GLY A 126 -17.64 14.58 9.52
C GLY A 126 -16.84 15.73 10.13
N MET A 127 -16.87 15.87 11.45
CA MET A 127 -16.08 16.87 12.17
C MET A 127 -14.57 16.58 12.04
N VAL A 128 -14.18 15.31 12.23
CA VAL A 128 -12.80 14.85 12.07
C VAL A 128 -12.31 15.07 10.63
N ARG A 129 -13.14 14.75 9.62
CA ARG A 129 -12.83 15.02 8.21
C ARG A 129 -12.52 16.51 8.00
N ASN A 130 -13.40 17.39 8.48
CA ASN A 130 -13.23 18.84 8.33
C ASN A 130 -11.98 19.37 9.07
N MET A 131 -11.56 18.72 10.17
CA MET A 131 -10.29 19.08 10.84
C MET A 131 -9.09 18.70 9.97
N VAL A 132 -9.08 17.50 9.42
CA VAL A 132 -8.00 16.99 8.55
C VAL A 132 -7.88 17.83 7.29
N GLU A 133 -9.01 18.14 6.63
CA GLU A 133 -9.07 19.02 5.47
C GLU A 133 -8.47 20.41 5.76
N ARG A 134 -8.84 21.01 6.90
CA ARG A 134 -8.29 22.32 7.31
C ARG A 134 -6.78 22.27 7.51
N VAL A 135 -6.26 21.22 8.13
CA VAL A 135 -4.81 21.04 8.32
C VAL A 135 -4.12 20.91 6.95
N ILE A 136 -4.58 20.00 6.09
CA ILE A 136 -3.99 19.78 4.76
C ILE A 136 -4.03 21.08 3.93
N ASN A 137 -5.15 21.80 3.91
CA ASN A 137 -5.28 23.06 3.19
C ASN A 137 -4.33 24.14 3.72
N SER A 138 -4.13 24.21 5.04
CA SER A 138 -3.14 25.11 5.65
C SER A 138 -1.71 24.77 5.23
N HIS A 139 -1.35 23.48 5.17
CA HIS A 139 -0.05 23.04 4.68
C HIS A 139 0.13 23.35 3.19
N CYS A 140 -0.89 23.09 2.37
CA CYS A 140 -0.91 23.39 0.94
C CYS A 140 -0.70 24.89 0.69
N TYR A 141 -1.44 25.75 1.40
CA TYR A 141 -1.29 27.21 1.30
C TYR A 141 0.13 27.66 1.65
N ARG A 142 0.69 27.17 2.77
CA ARG A 142 2.06 27.50 3.19
C ARG A 142 3.10 27.02 2.17
N TYR A 143 2.95 25.81 1.64
CA TYR A 143 3.85 25.25 0.65
C TYR A 143 3.86 26.09 -0.64
N LYS A 144 2.67 26.41 -1.17
CA LYS A 144 2.53 27.23 -2.38
C LYS A 144 3.12 28.63 -2.23
N LYS A 145 2.97 29.24 -1.04
CA LYS A 145 3.57 30.54 -0.74
C LYS A 145 5.10 30.50 -0.78
N MET A 146 5.71 29.37 -0.38
CA MET A 146 7.17 29.23 -0.28
C MET A 146 7.82 28.71 -1.57
N GLN A 147 7.18 27.77 -2.27
CA GLN A 147 7.77 27.09 -3.45
C GLN A 147 7.08 27.45 -4.78
N GLY A 148 6.00 28.22 -4.75
CA GLY A 148 5.14 28.44 -5.92
C GLY A 148 4.11 27.32 -6.12
N ASP A 149 3.25 27.49 -7.11
CA ASP A 149 2.12 26.58 -7.39
C ASP A 149 2.37 25.65 -8.59
N GLU A 150 3.62 25.54 -9.01
CA GLU A 150 4.02 24.67 -10.11
C GLU A 150 4.32 23.26 -9.62
N LEU A 151 3.91 22.27 -10.41
CA LEU A 151 4.33 20.89 -10.18
C LEU A 151 5.87 20.77 -10.28
N PRO A 152 6.51 19.87 -9.55
CA PRO A 152 7.92 19.60 -9.73
C PRO A 152 8.26 19.28 -11.19
N SER A 153 9.43 19.72 -11.67
CA SER A 153 9.87 19.58 -13.08
C SER A 153 9.82 18.13 -13.57
N PHE A 154 10.15 17.16 -12.71
CA PHE A 154 10.08 15.73 -13.05
C PHE A 154 8.66 15.21 -13.27
N MET A 155 7.63 15.87 -12.73
CA MET A 155 6.22 15.54 -12.96
C MET A 155 5.65 16.19 -14.22
N LYS A 156 6.19 17.34 -14.65
CA LYS A 156 5.71 18.08 -15.82
C LYS A 156 5.87 17.31 -17.15
N ASN A 157 6.94 16.52 -17.28
CA ASN A 157 7.35 15.93 -18.57
C ASN A 157 6.79 14.53 -18.87
N ARG A 158 6.02 13.93 -17.96
CA ARG A 158 5.59 12.52 -18.11
C ARG A 158 4.17 12.34 -18.63
N GLY A 159 3.46 13.43 -18.95
CA GLY A 159 2.06 13.38 -19.39
C GLY A 159 1.09 12.78 -18.35
N TYR A 160 1.56 12.53 -17.12
CA TYR A 160 0.82 11.90 -16.04
C TYR A 160 0.48 12.94 -14.99
N ILE A 161 -0.82 13.18 -14.78
CA ILE A 161 -1.30 14.02 -13.69
C ILE A 161 -1.26 13.14 -12.42
N PRO A 162 -0.40 13.44 -11.44
CA PRO A 162 -0.33 12.64 -10.22
C PRO A 162 -1.66 12.69 -9.49
N LEU A 163 -2.29 11.54 -9.29
CA LEU A 163 -3.49 11.44 -8.47
C LEU A 163 -3.11 11.71 -7.01
N CYS A 164 -3.86 12.59 -6.34
CA CYS A 164 -3.71 12.78 -4.91
C CYS A 164 -4.06 11.48 -4.17
N PRO A 165 -3.26 11.05 -3.19
CA PRO A 165 -3.54 9.82 -2.47
C PRO A 165 -4.83 9.94 -1.68
N LYS A 166 -5.51 8.81 -1.50
CA LYS A 166 -6.62 8.71 -0.57
C LYS A 166 -6.07 8.66 0.86
N ILE A 167 -6.52 9.57 1.71
CA ILE A 167 -6.15 9.62 3.12
C ILE A 167 -7.23 8.92 3.93
N THR A 168 -6.82 7.95 4.74
CA THR A 168 -7.70 7.27 5.69
C THR A 168 -7.28 7.62 7.11
N VAL A 169 -8.22 8.13 7.90
CA VAL A 169 -8.07 8.39 9.33
C VAL A 169 -8.87 7.33 10.06
N ASP A 170 -8.18 6.45 10.78
CA ASP A 170 -8.77 5.36 11.55
C ASP A 170 -8.57 5.62 13.04
N ILE A 171 -9.65 5.80 13.78
CA ILE A 171 -9.64 6.09 15.22
C ILE A 171 -10.35 4.94 15.94
N ASN A 172 -9.59 4.13 16.66
CA ASN A 172 -10.14 3.00 17.39
C ASN A 172 -9.63 2.99 18.83
N ASN A 173 -10.55 2.96 19.81
CA ASN A 173 -10.22 3.07 21.23
C ASN A 173 -9.33 4.30 21.52
N ASN A 174 -9.69 5.45 20.97
CA ASN A 174 -8.94 6.72 20.96
C ASN A 174 -7.57 6.68 20.27
N ASN A 175 -7.02 5.53 19.90
CA ASN A 175 -5.80 5.45 19.13
C ASN A 175 -6.06 5.79 17.65
N CYS A 176 -5.40 6.83 17.15
CA CYS A 176 -5.55 7.31 15.79
C CYS A 176 -4.39 6.88 14.90
N GLN A 177 -4.72 6.39 13.70
CA GLN A 177 -3.81 6.15 12.60
C GLN A 177 -4.21 7.03 11.41
N VAL A 178 -3.23 7.69 10.81
CA VAL A 178 -3.41 8.46 9.58
C VAL A 178 -2.61 7.80 8.48
N LEU A 179 -3.32 7.33 7.46
CA LEU A 179 -2.83 6.40 6.46
C LEU A 179 -3.00 7.02 5.07
N ALA A 180 -1.92 7.08 4.29
CA ALA A 180 -1.96 7.40 2.87
C ALA A 180 -2.02 6.10 2.07
N ASP A 181 -3.02 5.94 1.21
CA ASP A 181 -3.15 4.81 0.31
C ASP A 181 -2.03 4.86 -0.74
N ALA A 182 -1.23 3.80 -0.81
CA ALA A 182 -0.07 3.73 -1.68
C ALA A 182 -0.20 2.66 -2.78
N SER A 183 -1.19 1.76 -2.69
CA SER A 183 -1.35 0.67 -3.67
C SER A 183 -2.72 0.62 -4.33
N GLY A 184 -3.76 1.19 -3.72
CA GLY A 184 -5.14 0.78 -4.03
C GLY A 184 -5.37 -0.70 -3.71
N ASP A 185 -6.37 -1.32 -4.34
CA ASP A 185 -6.67 -2.73 -4.14
C ASP A 185 -5.74 -3.64 -4.98
N LEU A 186 -4.76 -4.26 -4.33
CA LEU A 186 -3.83 -5.22 -4.95
C LEU A 186 -4.47 -6.57 -5.27
N SER A 187 -5.67 -6.83 -4.73
CA SER A 187 -6.44 -8.03 -5.07
C SER A 187 -7.11 -7.93 -6.44
N GLU A 188 -7.35 -6.71 -6.95
CA GLU A 188 -7.87 -6.46 -8.30
C GLU A 188 -6.76 -6.58 -9.35
N ARG A 189 -6.37 -7.82 -9.66
CA ARG A 189 -5.40 -8.07 -10.73
C ARG A 189 -6.10 -8.09 -12.09
N PRO A 190 -5.47 -7.57 -13.18
CA PRO A 190 -6.10 -7.52 -14.50
C PRO A 190 -6.64 -8.86 -15.00
N TRP A 191 -5.98 -9.97 -14.64
CA TRP A 191 -6.39 -11.32 -15.01
C TRP A 191 -7.61 -11.85 -14.23
N ASN A 192 -7.97 -11.27 -13.08
CA ASN A 192 -9.15 -11.72 -12.33
C ASN A 192 -10.44 -11.49 -13.14
N LYS A 193 -10.52 -10.35 -13.85
CA LYS A 193 -11.65 -10.03 -14.74
C LYS A 193 -11.80 -10.98 -15.92
N LEU A 194 -10.75 -11.73 -16.24
CA LEU A 194 -10.71 -12.72 -17.33
C LEU A 194 -10.79 -14.15 -16.80
N SER A 195 -10.76 -14.35 -15.49
CA SER A 195 -10.78 -15.68 -14.88
C SER A 195 -12.22 -16.16 -14.66
N ILE A 196 -12.46 -17.46 -14.84
CA ILE A 196 -13.74 -18.13 -14.52
C ILE A 196 -13.83 -18.39 -12.99
N MET A 197 -12.99 -17.74 -12.18
CA MET A 197 -13.01 -17.91 -10.73
C MET A 197 -14.33 -17.38 -10.18
N ASP A 198 -14.92 -18.14 -9.25
CA ASP A 198 -16.11 -17.70 -8.50
C ASP A 198 -15.76 -16.40 -7.76
N ASP A 199 -16.63 -15.39 -7.84
CA ASP A 199 -16.51 -14.11 -7.14
C ASP A 199 -16.33 -14.28 -5.62
N ARG A 200 -16.72 -15.44 -5.07
CA ARG A 200 -16.53 -15.78 -3.66
C ARG A 200 -15.07 -16.10 -3.30
N MET A 201 -14.22 -16.47 -4.26
CA MET A 201 -12.82 -16.80 -4.00
C MET A 201 -11.93 -15.55 -4.04
N VAL A 202 -11.37 -15.20 -2.88
CA VAL A 202 -10.42 -14.09 -2.79
C VAL A 202 -9.03 -14.55 -3.26
N SER A 203 -8.47 -13.85 -4.24
CA SER A 203 -7.17 -14.17 -4.87
C SER A 203 -6.02 -14.33 -3.86
N SER A 204 -5.99 -13.52 -2.80
CA SER A 204 -4.99 -13.60 -1.74
C SER A 204 -5.13 -14.85 -0.88
N ALA A 205 -6.36 -15.31 -0.61
CA ALA A 205 -6.60 -16.55 0.11
C ALA A 205 -6.20 -17.77 -0.72
N SER A 206 -6.58 -17.80 -2.01
CA SER A 206 -6.15 -18.86 -2.93
C SER A 206 -4.62 -18.92 -3.06
N SER A 207 -3.97 -17.76 -3.13
CA SER A 207 -2.51 -17.69 -3.20
C SER A 207 -1.84 -18.21 -1.93
N ALA A 208 -2.40 -17.90 -0.75
CA ALA A 208 -1.88 -18.41 0.52
C ALA A 208 -2.03 -19.94 0.62
N VAL A 209 -3.16 -20.50 0.19
CA VAL A 209 -3.36 -21.96 0.16
C VAL A 209 -2.37 -22.63 -0.80
N ILE A 210 -2.19 -22.08 -2.01
CA ILE A 210 -1.21 -22.60 -2.96
C ILE A 210 0.21 -22.52 -2.39
N GLN A 211 0.57 -21.43 -1.71
CA GLN A 211 1.86 -21.29 -1.08
C GLN A 211 2.07 -22.36 0.00
N GLU A 212 1.07 -22.60 0.85
CA GLU A 212 1.11 -23.65 1.87
C GLU A 212 1.28 -25.05 1.26
N LEU A 213 0.56 -25.35 0.17
CA LEU A 213 0.71 -26.63 -0.55
C LEU A 213 2.12 -26.79 -1.13
N ILE A 214 2.66 -25.75 -1.76
CA ILE A 214 4.02 -25.77 -2.33
C ILE A 214 5.09 -25.94 -1.23
N THR A 215 4.87 -25.38 -0.04
CA THR A 215 5.79 -25.54 1.10
C THR A 215 5.60 -26.88 1.82
N GLY A 216 4.39 -27.42 1.83
CA GLY A 216 4.04 -28.72 2.43
C GLY A 216 4.51 -29.94 1.62
N ASP A 217 4.53 -29.84 0.28
CA ASP A 217 4.99 -30.91 -0.63
C ASP A 217 6.51 -31.17 -0.57
N ALA A 218 7.26 -30.47 0.28
CA ALA A 218 8.61 -30.88 0.67
C ALA A 218 8.62 -32.15 1.54
N LEU A 219 7.46 -32.61 2.02
CA LEU A 219 7.30 -33.86 2.76
C LEU A 219 6.06 -34.63 2.25
N SER A 220 6.32 -35.67 1.47
CA SER A 220 5.46 -36.82 1.11
C SER A 220 4.69 -36.80 -0.23
N ASP A 221 4.98 -37.88 -0.98
CA ASP A 221 4.27 -38.47 -2.12
C ASP A 221 4.49 -37.96 -3.56
N SER A 222 5.23 -38.78 -4.31
CA SER A 222 5.56 -38.70 -5.75
C SER A 222 4.36 -38.68 -6.70
N SER A 223 3.13 -38.78 -6.20
CA SER A 223 1.90 -38.82 -7.00
C SER A 223 1.32 -37.43 -7.29
N GLN A 224 1.65 -36.39 -6.50
CA GLN A 224 1.16 -35.02 -6.71
C GLN A 224 2.00 -34.21 -7.72
N THR A 225 3.26 -34.61 -7.93
CA THR A 225 4.22 -33.95 -8.83
C THR A 225 3.71 -33.82 -10.27
N ILE A 226 2.90 -34.79 -10.75
CA ILE A 226 2.35 -34.79 -12.12
C ILE A 226 1.24 -33.74 -12.28
N PHE A 227 0.43 -33.49 -11.23
CA PHE A 227 -0.62 -32.47 -11.27
C PHE A 227 -0.01 -31.05 -11.22
N PHE A 228 1.04 -30.87 -10.42
CA PHE A 228 1.76 -29.59 -10.31
C PHE A 228 2.57 -29.24 -11.56
N LEU A 229 3.21 -30.21 -12.21
CA LEU A 229 3.87 -29.99 -13.51
C LEU A 229 2.87 -29.56 -14.58
N SER A 230 1.65 -30.12 -14.58
CA SER A 230 0.54 -29.76 -15.47
C SER A 230 0.03 -28.32 -15.25
N LEU A 231 -0.09 -27.88 -13.99
CA LEU A 231 -0.49 -26.50 -13.66
C LEU A 231 0.60 -25.47 -13.97
N LYS A 232 1.86 -25.79 -13.70
CA LYS A 232 3.01 -24.90 -13.99
C LYS A 232 3.23 -24.75 -15.49
N THR A 233 3.10 -25.83 -16.28
CA THR A 233 3.12 -25.74 -17.75
C THR A 233 1.89 -25.02 -18.28
N LYS A 234 0.69 -25.20 -17.74
CA LYS A 234 -0.50 -24.42 -18.16
C LYS A 234 -0.35 -22.93 -17.90
N MET A 235 0.17 -22.51 -16.74
CA MET A 235 0.39 -21.09 -16.46
C MET A 235 1.49 -20.47 -17.33
N GLN A 236 2.58 -21.20 -17.59
CA GLN A 236 3.63 -20.75 -18.52
C GLN A 236 3.13 -20.69 -19.97
N PHE A 237 2.31 -21.65 -20.40
CA PHE A 237 1.67 -21.60 -21.72
C PHE A 237 0.72 -20.42 -21.87
N ILE A 238 -0.04 -20.07 -20.83
CA ILE A 238 -0.93 -18.90 -20.83
C ILE A 238 -0.09 -17.61 -20.93
N GLN A 239 1.01 -17.49 -20.16
CA GLN A 239 1.93 -16.36 -20.27
C GLN A 239 2.57 -16.25 -21.67
N ILE A 240 3.07 -17.34 -22.24
CA ILE A 240 3.72 -17.32 -23.57
C ILE A 240 2.71 -17.01 -24.69
N LYS A 241 1.48 -17.53 -24.59
CA LYS A 241 0.42 -17.26 -25.58
C LYS A 241 -0.09 -15.82 -25.49
N GLN A 242 -0.11 -15.22 -24.29
CA GLN A 242 -0.42 -13.80 -24.09
C GLN A 242 0.69 -12.88 -24.60
N ILE A 243 1.98 -13.22 -24.42
CA ILE A 243 3.09 -12.41 -24.95
C ILE A 243 3.12 -12.47 -26.49
N ARG A 244 2.79 -13.62 -27.10
CA ARG A 244 2.63 -13.73 -28.57
C ARG A 244 1.42 -12.95 -29.10
N ASN A 245 0.28 -12.99 -28.42
CA ASN A 245 -0.93 -12.26 -28.84
C ASN A 245 -0.80 -10.73 -28.67
N LEU A 246 0.15 -10.25 -27.86
CA LEU A 246 0.49 -8.83 -27.70
C LEU A 246 1.59 -8.35 -28.66
N GLY A 247 2.06 -9.21 -29.58
CA GLY A 247 3.05 -8.84 -30.61
C GLY A 247 4.46 -8.52 -30.08
N MET A 248 4.78 -8.88 -28.83
CA MET A 248 6.04 -8.50 -28.17
C MET A 248 7.14 -9.57 -28.20
N LEU A 249 6.90 -10.71 -28.87
CA LEU A 249 7.94 -11.70 -29.21
C LEU A 249 7.77 -12.09 -30.67
N LYS A 250 8.81 -11.86 -31.49
CA LYS A 250 8.99 -12.51 -32.79
C LYS A 250 9.58 -13.90 -32.58
#